data_AF-A0A561E0A8-F1
#
_entry.id   AF-A0A561E0A8-F1
#
_cell.length_a   1.000
_cell.length_b   1.000
_cell.length_c   1.000
_cell.angle_alpha   90.00
_cell.angle_beta   90.00
_cell.angle_gamma   90.00
#
_symmetry.space_group_name_H-M   'P 1'
#
loop_
_entity.id
_entity.type
_entity.pdbx_description
1 polymer ?
#
loop_
_entity_poly.entity_id
_entity_poly.type
_entity_poly.pdbx_seq_one_letter_code
_entity_poly.pdbx_strand_id
1 'polypeptide(L)'
;MNIMMLTKNYLISLGGIMQNQSVDPQTLDLLHKAFEIVLKQNKISYNKIGIAEEGDQLLFLYETKEEKVHVFKWSKEASVGKSIGTLAQSVLTPIIPHLRLLS
;
A
#
# COMPACT_ATOMS: atom_id res chain seq x y z
N MET A 1 7.12 26.40 -38.85
CA MET A 1 8.29 26.20 -37.99
C MET A 1 8.38 27.35 -36.99
N ASN A 2 7.86 27.17 -35.77
CA ASN A 2 8.44 27.72 -34.53
C ASN A 2 7.68 27.19 -33.29
N ILE A 3 8.43 26.47 -32.45
CA ILE A 3 8.36 26.32 -30.98
C ILE A 3 6.98 26.25 -30.31
N MET A 4 6.35 25.09 -30.42
CA MET A 4 5.38 24.61 -29.42
C MET A 4 5.79 23.18 -29.00
N MET A 5 7.03 23.04 -28.52
CA MET A 5 7.57 21.82 -27.91
C MET A 5 8.66 22.23 -26.92
N LEU A 6 8.27 22.76 -25.77
CA LEU A 6 9.20 23.06 -24.66
C LEU A 6 8.58 22.70 -23.31
N THR A 7 7.93 21.53 -23.24
CA THR A 7 7.67 20.86 -21.97
C THR A 7 8.19 19.43 -22.07
N LYS A 8 9.49 19.31 -22.34
CA LYS A 8 10.23 18.08 -22.08
C LYS A 8 11.27 18.38 -21.00
N ASN A 9 11.06 17.72 -19.87
CA ASN A 9 12.03 17.31 -18.86
C ASN A 9 12.68 18.41 -18.03
N TYR A 10 12.58 18.30 -16.70
CA TYR A 10 13.72 18.27 -15.75
C TYR A 10 13.20 18.41 -14.31
N LEU A 11 12.49 17.39 -13.80
CA LEU A 11 12.54 17.07 -12.38
C LEU A 11 12.61 15.54 -12.24
N ILE A 12 13.84 15.07 -12.32
CA ILE A 12 14.26 13.78 -11.79
C ILE A 12 13.94 13.83 -10.29
N SER A 13 12.87 13.17 -9.84
CA SER A 13 12.64 12.93 -8.42
C SER A 13 13.20 11.55 -8.09
N LEU A 14 14.46 11.55 -7.71
CA LEU A 14 15.03 10.52 -6.85
C LEU A 14 14.27 10.57 -5.52
N GLY A 15 13.53 9.52 -5.19
CA GLY A 15 12.79 9.40 -3.93
C GLY A 15 11.29 9.56 -4.12
N GLY A 16 10.54 8.52 -3.74
CA GLY A 16 9.16 8.30 -4.15
C GLY A 16 8.20 9.46 -3.92
N ILE A 17 7.36 9.71 -4.91
CA ILE A 17 6.23 10.63 -4.83
C ILE A 17 5.00 9.91 -5.37
N MET A 18 4.24 9.30 -4.47
CA MET A 18 2.82 9.02 -4.70
C MET A 18 2.11 10.38 -4.72
N GLN A 19 1.94 10.96 -5.90
CA GLN A 19 1.24 12.23 -6.11
C GLN A 19 0.00 11.96 -6.94
N ASN A 20 -1.19 11.99 -6.31
CA ASN A 20 -2.55 12.06 -6.85
C ASN A 20 -2.89 11.29 -8.16
N GLN A 21 -2.06 10.34 -8.53
CA GLN A 21 -2.21 9.41 -9.65
C GLN A 21 -2.43 8.02 -9.05
N SER A 22 -3.19 7.18 -9.76
CA SER A 22 -3.38 5.79 -9.35
C SER A 22 -2.03 5.13 -9.11
N VAL A 23 -1.93 4.34 -8.05
CA VAL A 23 -0.69 3.61 -7.75
C VAL A 23 -0.45 2.62 -8.88
N ASP A 24 0.79 2.57 -9.35
CA ASP A 24 1.15 1.65 -10.41
C ASP A 24 0.89 0.19 -9.95
N PRO A 25 0.36 -0.68 -10.82
CA PRO A 25 0.06 -2.08 -10.48
C PRO A 25 1.26 -2.86 -9.93
N GLN A 26 2.49 -2.56 -10.37
CA GLN A 26 3.70 -3.22 -9.87
C GLN A 26 3.97 -2.85 -8.41
N THR A 27 3.78 -1.57 -8.06
CA THR A 27 3.88 -1.08 -6.68
C THR A 27 2.83 -1.74 -5.79
N LEU A 28 1.60 -1.92 -6.29
CA LEU A 28 0.54 -2.62 -5.56
C LEU A 28 0.88 -4.10 -5.34
N ASP A 29 1.44 -4.79 -6.34
CA ASP A 29 1.88 -6.19 -6.22
C ASP A 29 3.02 -6.35 -5.20
N LEU A 30 4.01 -5.45 -5.24
CA LEU A 30 5.10 -5.43 -4.27
C LEU A 30 4.60 -5.17 -2.85
N LEU A 31 3.64 -4.26 -2.70
CA LEU A 31 3.04 -3.95 -1.40
C LEU A 31 2.21 -5.11 -0.86
N HIS A 32 1.46 -5.78 -1.73
CA HIS A 32 0.70 -6.98 -1.39
C HIS A 32 1.63 -8.07 -0.84
N LYS A 33 2.72 -8.39 -1.56
CA LYS A 33 3.75 -9.32 -1.10
C LYS A 33 4.38 -8.90 0.23
N ALA A 34 4.64 -7.61 0.41
CA ALA A 34 5.18 -7.10 1.67
C ALA A 34 4.20 -7.28 2.84
N PHE A 35 2.90 -7.10 2.59
CA PHE A 35 1.87 -7.39 3.60
C PHE A 35 1.85 -8.89 3.95
N GLU A 36 1.89 -9.79 2.95
CA GLU A 36 1.96 -11.23 3.19
C GLU A 36 3.15 -11.61 4.08
N ILE A 37 4.33 -11.03 3.82
CA ILE A 37 5.54 -11.27 4.61
C ILE A 37 5.33 -10.83 6.06
N VAL A 38 4.82 -9.62 6.29
CA VAL A 38 4.61 -9.09 7.65
C VAL A 38 3.57 -9.93 8.41
N LEU A 39 2.47 -10.33 7.77
CA LEU A 39 1.47 -11.20 8.37
C LEU A 39 2.06 -12.57 8.75
N LYS A 40 2.84 -13.17 7.84
CA LYS A 40 3.53 -14.45 8.08
C LYS A 40 4.53 -14.35 9.23
N GLN A 41 5.34 -13.30 9.28
CA GLN A 41 6.29 -13.04 10.37
C GLN A 41 5.59 -12.90 11.73
N ASN A 42 4.39 -12.31 11.73
CA ASN A 42 3.57 -12.12 12.93
C ASN A 42 2.63 -13.29 13.25
N LYS A 43 2.70 -14.39 12.47
CA LYS A 43 1.86 -15.59 12.58
C LYS A 43 0.35 -15.30 12.48
N ILE A 44 -0.02 -14.33 11.64
CA ILE A 44 -1.43 -13.99 11.38
C ILE A 44 -1.98 -14.89 10.28
N SER A 45 -3.08 -15.59 10.58
CA SER A 45 -3.80 -16.41 9.61
C SER A 45 -4.87 -15.59 8.91
N TYR A 46 -4.96 -15.68 7.59
CA TYR A 46 -5.99 -15.02 6.78
C TYR A 46 -6.49 -15.98 5.70
N ASN A 47 -7.72 -15.75 5.21
CA ASN A 47 -8.22 -16.43 4.01
C ASN A 47 -7.70 -15.75 2.75
N LYS A 48 -7.89 -14.42 2.69
CA LYS A 48 -7.47 -13.58 1.56
C LYS A 48 -7.06 -12.20 2.05
N ILE A 49 -6.14 -11.57 1.33
CA ILE A 49 -5.85 -10.15 1.49
C ILE A 49 -5.89 -9.44 0.15
N GLY A 50 -6.20 -8.16 0.18
CA GLY A 50 -6.24 -7.30 -1.00
C GLY A 50 -5.80 -5.88 -0.67
N ILE A 51 -5.42 -5.15 -1.72
CA ILE A 51 -5.15 -3.72 -1.65
C ILE A 51 -6.04 -3.04 -2.68
N ALA A 52 -6.76 -2.02 -2.25
CA ALA A 52 -7.60 -1.21 -3.11
C ALA A 52 -7.28 0.28 -2.93
N GLU A 53 -7.62 1.08 -3.92
CA GLU A 53 -7.48 2.54 -3.88
C GLU A 53 -8.83 3.21 -3.76
N GLU A 54 -8.91 4.25 -2.93
CA GLU A 54 -10.10 5.09 -2.78
C GLU A 54 -9.66 6.56 -2.66
N GLY A 55 -9.68 7.29 -3.78
CA GLY A 55 -9.23 8.68 -3.84
C GLY A 55 -7.78 8.82 -3.36
N ASP A 56 -7.56 9.62 -2.32
CA ASP A 56 -6.25 9.84 -1.69
C ASP A 56 -5.85 8.77 -0.66
N GLN A 57 -6.67 7.72 -0.51
CA GLN A 57 -6.47 6.64 0.43
C GLN A 57 -6.15 5.31 -0.26
N LEU A 58 -5.44 4.48 0.48
CA LEU A 58 -5.27 3.06 0.19
C LEU A 58 -5.98 2.24 1.27
N LEU A 59 -6.54 1.13 0.83
CA LEU A 59 -7.38 0.21 1.59
C LEU A 59 -6.67 -1.13 1.66
N PHE A 60 -6.49 -1.64 2.87
CA PHE A 60 -6.03 -3.00 3.12
C PHE A 60 -7.25 -3.82 3.48
N LEU A 61 -7.57 -4.78 2.61
CA LEU A 61 -8.66 -5.72 2.77
C LEU A 61 -8.08 -6.99 3.40
N TYR A 62 -8.64 -7.41 4.53
CA TYR A 62 -8.23 -8.59 5.27
C TYR A 62 -9.43 -9.48 5.52
N GLU A 63 -9.42 -10.68 4.95
CA GLU A 63 -10.48 -11.65 5.10
C GLU A 63 -10.09 -12.72 6.12
N THR A 64 -10.91 -12.90 7.15
CA THR A 64 -10.71 -13.93 8.18
C THR A 64 -11.12 -15.31 7.67
N LYS A 65 -10.82 -16.35 8.45
CA LYS A 65 -11.32 -17.72 8.17
C LYS A 65 -12.85 -17.83 8.23
N GLU A 66 -13.52 -16.89 8.89
CA GLU A 66 -14.99 -16.81 8.94
C GLU A 66 -15.57 -16.00 7.77
N GLU A 67 -14.79 -15.77 6.72
CA GLU A 67 -15.19 -14.99 5.52
C GLU A 67 -15.61 -13.54 5.85
N LYS A 68 -15.20 -13.02 7.01
CA LYS A 68 -15.42 -11.62 7.39
C LYS A 68 -14.31 -10.76 6.83
N VAL A 69 -14.69 -9.73 6.06
CA VAL A 69 -13.76 -8.77 5.47
C VAL A 69 -13.61 -7.55 6.37
N HIS A 70 -12.38 -7.27 6.78
CA HIS A 70 -11.98 -6.08 7.52
C HIS A 70 -11.23 -5.13 6.59
N VAL A 71 -11.50 -3.84 6.72
CA VAL A 71 -10.93 -2.79 5.87
C VAL A 71 -10.15 -1.81 6.72
N PHE A 72 -8.88 -1.64 6.41
CA PHE A 72 -8.00 -0.69 7.08
C PHE A 72 -7.54 0.37 6.08
N LYS A 73 -7.76 1.64 6.39
CA LYS A 73 -7.45 2.76 5.49
C LYS A 73 -6.16 3.45 5.92
N TRP A 74 -5.36 3.89 4.96
CA TRP A 74 -4.26 4.82 5.21
C TRP A 74 -4.10 5.82 4.06
N SER A 75 -3.48 6.97 4.34
CA SER A 75 -3.24 8.01 3.33
C SER A 75 -2.10 7.63 2.39
N LYS A 76 -2.28 7.89 1.09
CA LYS A 76 -1.20 7.78 0.08
C LYS A 76 -0.03 8.70 0.42
N GLU A 77 -0.30 9.88 0.98
CA GLU A 77 0.75 10.83 1.41
C GLU A 77 1.65 10.24 2.49
N ALA A 78 1.07 9.44 3.41
CA ALA A 78 1.83 8.78 4.46
C ALA A 78 2.80 7.70 3.94
N SER A 79 2.71 7.37 2.65
CA SER A 79 3.50 6.38 1.92
C SER A 79 4.63 7.01 1.09
N VAL A 80 4.61 8.33 0.89
CA VAL A 80 5.63 9.08 0.13
C VAL A 80 7.01 8.94 0.77
N GLY A 81 8.03 8.72 -0.06
CA GLY A 81 9.43 8.58 0.39
C GLY A 81 9.77 7.34 1.23
N LYS A 82 8.82 6.43 1.49
CA LYS A 82 9.06 5.21 2.27
C LYS A 82 9.33 4.01 1.37
N SER A 83 10.17 3.09 1.84
CA SER A 83 10.31 1.77 1.19
C SER A 83 9.04 0.94 1.38
N ILE A 84 8.75 0.03 0.44
CA ILE A 84 7.57 -0.84 0.50
C ILE A 84 7.53 -1.67 1.79
N GLY A 85 8.67 -2.23 2.21
CA GLY A 85 8.75 -2.98 3.46
C GLY A 85 8.46 -2.12 4.70
N THR A 86 9.03 -0.91 4.76
CA THR A 86 8.76 0.04 5.85
C THR A 86 7.29 0.48 5.85
N LEU A 87 6.68 0.67 4.69
CA LEU A 87 5.27 1.00 4.56
C LEU A 87 4.38 -0.13 5.07
N ALA A 88 4.63 -1.36 4.63
CA ALA A 88 3.93 -2.55 5.11
C ALA A 88 3.99 -2.70 6.62
N GLN A 89 5.18 -2.53 7.19
CA GLN A 89 5.35 -2.61 8.62
C GLN A 89 4.63 -1.46 9.34
N SER A 90 4.68 -0.24 8.81
CA SER A 90 4.00 0.92 9.41
C SER A 90 2.48 0.80 9.38
N VAL A 91 1.91 0.25 8.30
CA VAL A 91 0.46 0.06 8.15
C VAL A 91 -0.02 -1.10 9.02
N LEU A 92 0.69 -2.24 8.99
CA LEU A 92 0.22 -3.45 9.66
C LEU A 92 0.55 -3.50 11.16
N THR A 93 1.73 -3.05 11.60
CA THR A 93 2.14 -3.12 13.02
C THR A 93 1.09 -2.59 14.01
N PRO A 94 0.48 -1.40 13.81
CA PRO A 94 -0.54 -0.91 14.75
C PRO A 94 -1.82 -1.77 14.76
N ILE A 95 -2.12 -2.49 13.68
CA ILE A 95 -3.32 -3.33 13.56
C ILE A 95 -3.06 -4.81 13.86
N ILE A 96 -1.81 -5.28 13.89
CA ILE A 96 -1.43 -6.68 14.23
C ILE A 96 -2.12 -7.19 15.50
N PRO A 97 -2.19 -6.45 16.63
CA PRO A 97 -2.89 -6.92 17.82
C PRO A 97 -4.37 -7.19 17.55
N HIS A 98 -5.02 -6.37 16.73
CA HIS A 98 -6.41 -6.57 16.33
C HIS A 98 -6.56 -7.77 15.39
N LEU A 99 -5.68 -7.91 14.40
CA LEU A 99 -5.69 -9.05 13.47
C LEU A 99 -5.51 -10.39 14.19
N ARG A 100 -4.71 -10.44 15.26
CA ARG A 100 -4.55 -11.66 16.09
C ARG A 100 -5.83 -12.08 16.79
N LEU A 101 -6.69 -11.13 17.17
CA LEU A 101 -7.99 -11.45 17.78
C LEU A 101 -8.99 -11.99 16.76
N LEU A 102 -8.74 -11.73 15.47
CA LEU A 102 -9.61 -12.10 14.34
C LEU A 102 -9.15 -13.38 13.61
N SER A 103 -7.97 -13.91 13.91
CA SER A 103 -7.27 -14.97 13.14
C SER A 103 -7.41 -16.38 13.68
#